data_AF-A0A519S7F1-F1
#
_entry.id   AF-A0A519S7F1-F1
#
_cell.length_a   1.000
_cell.length_b   1.000
_cell.length_c   1.000
_cell.angle_alpha   90.00
_cell.angle_beta   90.00
_cell.angle_gamma   90.00
#
_symmetry.space_group_name_H-M   'P 1'
#
loop_
_entity.id
_entity.type
_entity.pdbx_description
1 polymer ?
#
loop_
_entity_poly.entity_id
_entity_poly.type
_entity_poly.pdbx_seq_one_letter_code
_entity_poly.pdbx_strand_id
1 'polypeptide(L)' 'MGKKIGALLKDRRRQLRMTQFDLAELAGISANTLYKIERDQANPTLAVIEKITLILGLELSLSVAKTNTNP' A
#
# COMPACT_ATOMS: atom_id res chain seq x y z
N MET A 1 17.87 -0.15 -1.97
CA MET A 1 16.77 -0.73 -1.16
C MET A 1 15.50 0.04 -1.49
N GLY A 2 14.55 -0.58 -2.20
CA GLY A 2 13.26 0.07 -2.47
C GLY A 2 12.48 0.27 -1.16
N LYS A 3 11.77 1.39 -1.01
CA LYS A 3 10.81 1.55 0.09
C LYS A 3 9.80 0.40 0.02
N LYS A 4 9.61 -0.30 1.14
CA LYS A 4 8.58 -1.32 1.24
C LYS A 4 7.20 -0.67 1.13
N ILE A 5 6.25 -1.36 0.50
CA ILE A 5 4.91 -0.84 0.20
C ILE A 5 4.19 -0.35 1.46
N GLY A 6 4.33 -1.04 2.59
CA GLY A 6 3.69 -0.65 3.85
C GLY A 6 4.08 0.75 4.32
N ALA A 7 5.36 1.10 4.19
CA ALA A 7 5.85 2.43 4.55
C ALA A 7 5.29 3.52 3.62
N LEU A 8 5.20 3.26 2.32
CA LEU A 8 4.62 4.20 1.35
C LEU A 8 3.14 4.49 1.67
N LEU A 9 2.35 3.45 1.91
CA LEU A 9 0.93 3.59 2.25
C LEU A 9 0.74 4.38 3.55
N LYS A 10 1.55 4.08 4.58
CA LYS A 10 1.54 4.78 5.86
C LYS A 10 1.88 6.27 5.72
N ASP A 11 2.94 6.58 4.97
CA ASP A 11 3.38 7.96 4.74
C ASP A 11 2.27 8.74 4.03
N ARG A 12 1.68 8.17 2.97
CA ARG A 12 0.59 8.80 2.23
C ARG A 12 -0.66 9.02 3.09
N ARG A 13 -1.06 8.02 3.88
CA ARG A 13 -2.18 8.15 4.82
C ARG A 13 -1.97 9.31 5.80
N ARG A 14 -0.76 9.46 6.33
CA ARG A 14 -0.42 10.55 7.26
C ARG A 14 -0.46 11.92 6.58
N GLN A 15 -0.04 12.03 5.33
CA GLN A 15 -0.16 13.29 4.55
C GLN A 15 -1.63 13.70 4.39
N LEU A 16 -2.53 12.73 4.23
CA LEU A 16 -3.98 12.94 4.17
C LEU A 16 -4.63 13.11 5.55
N ARG A 17 -3.85 13.09 6.64
CA ARG A 17 -4.29 13.23 8.03
C ARG A 17 -5.33 12.19 8.47
N MET A 18 -5.28 10.99 7.90
CA MET A 18 -6.18 9.90 8.25
C MET A 18 -5.59 8.99 9.33
N THR A 19 -6.43 8.50 10.24
CA THR A 19 -6.05 7.44 11.18
C THR A 19 -6.02 6.08 10.47
N GLN A 20 -5.44 5.06 11.12
CA GLN A 20 -5.52 3.68 10.60
C GLN A 20 -6.96 3.17 10.61
N PHE A 21 -7.79 3.64 11.55
CA PHE A 21 -9.20 3.27 11.60
C PHE A 21 -9.94 3.81 10.37
N ASP A 22 -9.79 5.10 10.07
CA ASP A 22 -10.47 5.77 8.95
C ASP A 22 -10.17 5.09 7.61
N LEU A 23 -8.88 4.80 7.35
CA LEU A 23 -8.49 4.14 6.09
C LEU A 23 -8.99 2.69 6.04
N ALA A 24 -8.95 1.96 7.16
CA ALA A 24 -9.42 0.58 7.20
C ALA A 24 -10.94 0.50 6.98
N GLU A 25 -11.70 1.41 7.58
CA GLU A 25 -13.14 1.54 7.40
C GLU A 25 -13.48 1.83 5.93
N LEU A 26 -12.86 2.84 5.33
CA LEU A 26 -13.06 3.19 3.92
C LEU A 26 -12.66 2.06 2.97
N ALA A 27 -11.60 1.31 3.30
CA ALA A 27 -11.13 0.17 2.50
C ALA A 27 -11.94 -1.11 2.74
N GLY A 28 -12.86 -1.12 3.71
CA GLY A 28 -13.63 -2.31 4.08
C GLY A 28 -12.74 -3.46 4.59
N ILE A 29 -11.69 -3.13 5.35
CA ILE A 29 -10.78 -4.11 5.97
C ILE A 29 -10.67 -3.85 7.49
N SER A 30 -10.14 -4.83 8.23
CA SER A 30 -9.89 -4.60 9.66
C SER A 30 -8.73 -3.62 9.88
N ALA A 31 -8.81 -2.78 10.92
CA ALA A 31 -7.70 -1.91 11.32
C ALA A 31 -6.41 -2.70 11.64
N ASN A 32 -6.56 -3.92 12.17
CA ASN A 32 -5.43 -4.84 12.40
C ASN A 32 -4.76 -5.28 11.09
N THR A 33 -5.56 -5.56 10.04
CA THR A 33 -5.04 -5.87 8.71
C THR A 33 -4.23 -4.71 8.17
N LEU A 34 -4.77 -3.49 8.21
CA LEU A 34 -4.04 -2.30 7.78
C LEU A 34 -2.76 -2.07 8.61
N TYR A 35 -2.83 -2.22 9.94
CA TYR A 35 -1.68 -2.11 10.83
C TYR A 35 -0.55 -3.06 10.43
N LYS A 36 -0.87 -4.33 10.14
CA LYS A 36 0.13 -5.31 9.69
C LYS A 36 0.67 -4.99 8.30
N ILE A 37 -0.17 -4.52 7.37
CA ILE A 37 0.25 -4.08 6.04
C ILE A 37 1.28 -2.94 6.14
N GLU A 38 0.99 -1.91 6.94
CA GLU A 38 1.89 -0.75 7.11
C GLU A 38 3.23 -1.08 7.79
N ARG A 39 3.34 -2.26 8.38
CA ARG A 39 4.56 -2.78 9.02
C ARG A 39 5.24 -3.89 8.21
N ASP A 40 4.74 -4.19 7.01
CA ASP A 40 5.19 -5.30 6.18
C ASP A 40 5.11 -6.66 6.90
N GLN A 41 4.11 -6.83 7.75
CA GLN A 41 3.80 -8.04 8.54
C GLN A 41 2.58 -8.81 8.00
N ALA A 42 2.05 -8.41 6.85
CA ALA A 42 0.94 -9.07 6.17
C ALA A 42 1.32 -9.37 4.72
N ASN A 43 0.67 -10.39 4.15
CA ASN A 43 0.67 -10.67 2.73
C ASN A 43 -0.72 -10.31 2.15
N PRO A 44 -1.01 -9.02 1.89
CA PRO A 44 -2.30 -8.60 1.36
C PRO A 44 -2.50 -9.09 -0.08
N THR A 45 -3.75 -9.34 -0.45
CA THR A 45 -4.09 -9.58 -1.86
C THR A 45 -3.97 -8.29 -2.67
N LEU A 46 -3.82 -8.41 -4.00
CA LEU A 46 -3.84 -7.26 -4.90
C LEU A 46 -5.11 -6.41 -4.70
N ALA A 47 -6.27 -7.07 -4.55
CA ALA A 47 -7.55 -6.39 -4.31
C ALA A 47 -7.55 -5.53 -3.03
N VAL A 48 -6.85 -5.96 -1.96
CA VAL A 48 -6.71 -5.15 -0.73
C VAL A 48 -5.81 -3.95 -0.99
N ILE A 49 -4.70 -4.15 -1.71
CA ILE A 49 -3.80 -3.06 -2.09
C ILE A 49 -4.52 -2.03 -2.97
N GLU A 50 -5.27 -2.47 -3.98
CA GLU A 50 -6.05 -1.61 -4.89
C GLU A 50 -7.05 -0.73 -4.14
N LYS A 51 -7.81 -1.31 -3.19
CA LYS A 51 -8.75 -0.55 -2.36
C LYS A 51 -8.04 0.54 -1.55
N ILE A 52 -6.93 0.19 -0.91
CA ILE A 52 -6.15 1.14 -0.12
C ILE A 52 -5.56 2.25 -1.01
N THR A 53 -4.96 1.89 -2.15
CA THR A 53 -4.35 2.86 -3.06
C THR A 53 -5.38 3.81 -3.65
N LEU A 54 -6.58 3.32 -3.99
CA LEU A 54 -7.68 4.15 -4.48
C LEU A 54 -8.05 5.26 -3.50
N ILE A 55 -8.24 4.92 -2.22
CA ILE A 55 -8.60 5.90 -1.16
C ILE A 55 -7.47 6.90 -0.92
N LEU A 56 -6.22 6.43 -1.01
CA LEU A 56 -5.04 7.27 -0.82
C LEU A 56 -4.69 8.14 -2.05
N GLY A 57 -5.43 8.01 -3.15
CA GLY A 57 -5.16 8.68 -4.42
C GLY A 57 -3.80 8.27 -5.01
N LEU A 58 -3.47 6.99 -4.91
CA LEU A 58 -2.27 6.37 -5.48
C LEU A 58 -2.64 5.49 -6.67
N GLU A 59 -1.72 5.40 -7.62
CA GLU A 59 -1.84 4.55 -8.81
C GLU A 59 -0.85 3.36 -8.70
N LEU A 60 -1.29 2.19 -9.16
CA LEU A 60 -0.44 1.01 -9.33
C LEU A 60 0.01 0.94 -10.79
N SER A 61 1.33 1.02 -11.03
CA SER A 61 1.91 0.92 -12.36
C SER A 61 2.81 -0.31 -12.49
N LEU A 62 2.69 -1.03 -13.60
CA LEU A 62 3.62 -2.10 -13.99
C LEU A 62 4.58 -1.55 -15.05
N SER A 63 5.86 -1.93 -14.96
CA SER A 63 6.88 -1.58 -15.94
C SER A 63 7.64 -2.82 -16.37
N VAL A 64 8.10 -2.85 -17.63
CA VAL A 64 8.96 -3.93 -18.13
C VAL A 64 10.20 -4.05 -17.24
N ALA A 65 10.45 -5.25 -16.73
CA ALA A 65 11.65 -5.52 -15.95
C ALA A 65 12.87 -5.18 -16.81
N LYS A 66 13.75 -4.31 -16.30
CA LYS A 66 15.07 -4.12 -16.90
C LYS A 66 15.87 -5.40 -16.66
N THR A 67 15.73 -6.38 -17.54
CA THR A 67 16.69 -7.47 -17.62
C THR A 67 18.00 -6.86 -18.09
N ASN A 68 19.09 -7.05 -17.33
CA ASN A 68 20.44 -6.79 -17.82
C ASN A 68 20.76 -7.81 -18.93
N THR A 69 20.09 -7.72 -20.08
CA THR A 69 20.56 -8.34 -21.30
C THR A 69 21.58 -7.39 -21.88
N ASN A 70 22.82 -7.58 -21.42
CA ASN A 70 24.00 -7.07 -22.07
C ASN A 70 24.01 -7.67 -23.50
N PRO A 71 24.04 -6.87 -24.58
CA PRO A 71 24.39 -7.39 -25.90
C PRO A 71 25.82 -7.93 -25.92
#